data_AF-A0A2S5X4F6-F1
#
_entry.id   AF-A0A2S5X4F6-F1
#
_cell.length_a   1.000
_cell.length_b   1.000
_cell.length_c   1.000
_cell.angle_alpha   90.00
_cell.angle_beta   90.00
_cell.angle_gamma   90.00
#
_symmetry.space_group_name_H-M   'P 1'
#
loop_
_entity.id
_entity.type
_entity.pdbx_description
1 polymer ?
#
loop_
_entity_poly.entity_id
_entity_poly.type
_entity_poly.pdbx_seq_one_letter_code
_entity_poly.pdbx_strand_id
1 'polypeptide(L)'
;MTKNTSENHGAAGDTTRRRVLQTAAWTVPVIAMTTAAPAFAASPPRTFEIQSGFGVGWYPATQGSSTNGALQYDAKSPGQYLRVAGTQPGDVLSNIYYEVLISTGWPAPTFAPIPGSNTAWSTLANTGTTTVVAGVTYRVYRSSYTGTVTATGATTNIPVDFFFRSPSPYYSGQTVITRRYVTVNSTPVQVFRNPTPINNTNTTTYPTP
;
A
#
# COMPACT_ATOMS: atom_id res chain seq x y z
N MET A 1 -88.39 -26.75 76.15
CA MET A 1 -87.99 -26.19 77.46
C MET A 1 -86.97 -27.14 78.07
N THR A 2 -85.71 -26.74 78.16
CA THR A 2 -84.96 -26.43 79.40
C THR A 2 -83.51 -26.11 79.01
N LYS A 3 -82.99 -25.09 79.66
CA LYS A 3 -81.75 -24.33 79.45
C LYS A 3 -80.61 -24.95 80.28
N ASN A 4 -79.34 -24.74 79.89
CA ASN A 4 -78.22 -24.29 80.75
C ASN A 4 -76.89 -24.39 79.94
N THR A 5 -76.22 -23.30 79.50
CA THR A 5 -75.23 -22.40 80.19
C THR A 5 -74.12 -23.16 80.93
N SER A 6 -72.82 -22.87 80.78
CA SER A 6 -72.09 -21.58 80.89
C SER A 6 -70.75 -21.63 80.10
N GLU A 7 -70.30 -20.56 79.41
CA GLU A 7 -69.31 -19.54 79.86
C GLU A 7 -68.08 -20.14 80.59
N ASN A 8 -66.80 -19.79 80.31
CA ASN A 8 -66.28 -18.43 80.35
C ASN A 8 -64.76 -18.33 80.01
N HIS A 9 -64.34 -17.09 79.67
CA HIS A 9 -63.06 -16.41 79.92
C HIS A 9 -61.73 -16.70 79.17
N GLY A 10 -61.13 -15.62 78.64
CA GLY A 10 -59.74 -15.24 79.00
C GLY A 10 -58.73 -15.03 77.85
N ALA A 11 -58.44 -13.77 77.52
CA ALA A 11 -57.26 -13.30 76.75
C ALA A 11 -55.95 -13.43 77.60
N ALA A 12 -54.69 -13.15 77.21
CA ALA A 12 -53.97 -12.51 76.09
C ALA A 12 -52.46 -12.88 76.19
N GLY A 13 -51.66 -12.59 75.16
CA GLY A 13 -50.19 -12.33 75.24
C GLY A 13 -49.27 -13.46 74.70
N ASP A 14 -48.59 -13.28 73.55
CA ASP A 14 -47.22 -12.72 73.32
C ASP A 14 -46.11 -13.81 73.51
N THR A 15 -45.07 -14.06 72.69
CA THR A 15 -44.38 -13.45 71.54
C THR A 15 -43.49 -14.55 70.88
N THR A 16 -43.09 -14.46 69.61
CA THR A 16 -41.67 -14.55 69.11
C THR A 16 -41.52 -14.87 67.61
N ARG A 17 -41.19 -13.82 66.85
CA ARG A 17 -40.33 -13.69 65.64
C ARG A 17 -39.91 -14.93 64.82
N ARG A 18 -40.38 -14.99 63.56
CA ARG A 18 -39.50 -15.17 62.37
C ARG A 18 -40.24 -14.76 61.08
N ARG A 19 -39.83 -13.64 60.48
CA ARG A 19 -40.13 -13.31 59.07
C ARG A 19 -39.11 -14.05 58.21
N VAL A 20 -39.57 -14.77 57.18
CA VAL A 20 -38.75 -15.11 56.01
C VAL A 20 -39.49 -14.63 54.77
N LEU A 21 -38.77 -13.85 53.97
CA LEU A 21 -39.20 -13.08 52.81
C LEU A 21 -39.91 -13.94 51.74
N GLN A 22 -40.97 -13.37 51.16
CA GLN A 22 -41.44 -13.69 49.82
C GLN A 22 -40.41 -13.26 48.77
N THR A 23 -40.06 -14.16 47.86
CA THR A 23 -39.49 -13.80 46.56
C THR A 23 -40.45 -14.26 45.47
N ALA A 24 -41.21 -13.33 44.91
CA ALA A 24 -41.90 -13.54 43.65
C ALA A 24 -40.88 -13.34 42.52
N ALA A 25 -40.54 -14.40 41.79
CA ALA A 25 -39.74 -14.31 40.58
C ALA A 25 -40.62 -13.80 39.45
N TRP A 26 -40.48 -12.53 39.08
CA TRP A 26 -41.13 -11.97 37.90
C TRP A 26 -40.26 -12.29 36.68
N THR A 27 -40.70 -13.20 35.83
CA THR A 27 -40.08 -13.50 34.54
C THR A 27 -40.29 -12.32 33.59
N VAL A 28 -39.21 -11.60 33.27
CA VAL A 28 -39.22 -10.57 32.22
C VAL A 28 -39.18 -11.27 30.86
N PRO A 29 -40.10 -10.99 29.92
CA PRO A 29 -40.00 -11.51 28.57
C PRO A 29 -38.78 -10.89 27.88
N VAL A 30 -37.84 -11.73 27.46
CA VAL A 30 -36.71 -11.33 26.63
C VAL A 30 -37.23 -11.22 25.19
N ILE A 31 -37.43 -9.98 24.72
CA ILE A 31 -37.66 -9.71 23.30
C ILE A 31 -36.28 -9.79 22.62
N ALA A 32 -35.99 -10.91 21.96
CA ALA A 32 -34.83 -11.02 21.09
C ALA A 32 -35.09 -10.21 19.82
N MET A 33 -34.55 -8.99 19.76
CA MET A 33 -34.53 -8.22 18.51
C MET A 33 -33.46 -8.83 17.60
N THR A 34 -33.88 -9.60 16.59
CA THR A 34 -33.00 -9.93 15.47
C THR A 34 -32.83 -8.66 14.65
N THR A 35 -31.75 -7.92 14.87
CA THR A 35 -31.37 -6.83 13.98
C THR A 35 -30.92 -7.46 12.67
N ALA A 36 -31.80 -7.49 11.68
CA ALA A 36 -31.39 -7.66 10.30
C ALA A 36 -30.58 -6.41 9.96
N ALA A 37 -29.25 -6.50 10.06
CA ALA A 37 -28.38 -5.47 9.55
C ALA A 37 -28.77 -5.26 8.08
N PRO A 38 -28.99 -4.02 7.60
CA PRO A 38 -29.16 -3.80 6.18
C PRO A 38 -27.94 -4.41 5.50
N ALA A 39 -28.17 -5.35 4.59
CA ALA A 39 -27.14 -5.80 3.69
C ALA A 39 -26.75 -4.55 2.89
N PHE A 40 -25.71 -3.86 3.34
CA PHE A 40 -25.13 -2.77 2.59
C PHE A 40 -24.86 -3.33 1.20
N ALA A 41 -25.44 -2.70 0.19
CA ALA A 41 -25.00 -2.89 -1.18
C ALA A 41 -23.55 -2.38 -1.24
N ALA A 42 -22.62 -3.22 -0.80
CA ALA A 42 -21.21 -3.03 -1.07
C ALA A 42 -21.10 -3.10 -2.58
N SER A 43 -20.84 -1.96 -3.22
CA SER A 43 -20.44 -1.98 -4.62
C SER A 43 -19.28 -2.97 -4.78
N PRO A 44 -19.20 -3.69 -5.91
CA PRO A 44 -18.10 -4.59 -6.15
C PRO A 44 -16.76 -3.87 -5.86
N PRO A 45 -15.83 -4.51 -5.14
CA PRO A 45 -14.52 -3.92 -4.89
C PRO A 45 -13.92 -3.44 -6.21
N ARG A 46 -13.57 -2.16 -6.26
CA ARG A 46 -12.95 -1.59 -7.46
C ARG A 46 -11.57 -2.21 -7.63
N THR A 47 -11.27 -2.58 -8.87
CA THR A 47 -9.94 -3.08 -9.23
C THR A 47 -9.10 -1.91 -9.72
N PHE A 48 -7.91 -1.76 -9.15
CA PHE A 48 -6.94 -0.76 -9.57
C PHE A 48 -5.77 -1.44 -10.27
N GLU A 49 -5.24 -0.80 -11.30
CA GLU A 49 -4.09 -1.31 -12.05
C GLU A 49 -3.08 -0.20 -12.31
N ILE A 50 -1.80 -0.47 -12.06
CA ILE A 50 -0.73 0.44 -12.50
C ILE A 50 -0.41 0.13 -13.96
N GLN A 51 -0.55 1.15 -14.81
CA GLN A 51 -0.10 1.13 -16.20
C GLN A 51 1.15 2.00 -16.32
N SER A 52 2.19 1.46 -16.94
CA SER A 52 3.54 2.01 -16.79
C SER A 52 4.43 1.73 -17.99
N GLY A 53 4.96 2.79 -18.60
CA GLY A 53 6.14 2.73 -19.47
C GLY A 53 7.41 2.77 -18.62
N PHE A 54 8.20 1.70 -18.63
CA PHE A 54 9.48 1.63 -17.92
C PHE A 54 10.64 2.02 -18.82
N GLY A 55 11.41 3.03 -18.42
CA GLY A 55 12.70 3.35 -19.01
C GLY A 55 13.84 2.69 -18.24
N VAL A 56 14.66 1.93 -18.94
CA VAL A 56 15.95 1.48 -18.43
C VAL A 56 16.94 1.64 -19.56
N GLY A 57 18.05 2.30 -19.30
CA GLY A 57 19.07 2.55 -20.30
C GLY A 57 20.47 2.52 -19.69
N TRP A 58 21.43 2.28 -20.57
CA TRP A 58 22.85 2.41 -20.26
C TRP A 58 23.38 3.65 -20.96
N TYR A 59 24.03 4.54 -20.20
CA TYR A 59 24.55 5.81 -20.71
C TYR A 59 26.09 5.82 -20.66
N PRO A 60 26.80 5.71 -21.79
CA PRO A 60 28.25 5.67 -21.75
C PRO A 60 28.87 6.96 -21.21
N ALA A 61 29.99 6.83 -20.51
CA ALA A 61 30.80 7.98 -20.10
C ALA A 61 31.43 8.71 -21.32
N THR A 62 31.56 8.02 -22.46
CA THR A 62 32.09 8.55 -23.71
C THR A 62 31.23 8.09 -24.88
N GLN A 63 30.74 9.02 -25.71
CA GLN A 63 29.95 8.69 -26.89
C GLN A 63 30.67 7.68 -27.79
N GLY A 64 29.97 6.65 -28.26
CA GLY A 64 30.54 5.58 -29.10
C GLY A 64 31.36 4.52 -28.35
N SER A 65 31.58 4.68 -27.04
CA SER A 65 32.19 3.64 -26.21
C SER A 65 31.13 2.67 -25.67
N SER A 66 31.36 1.36 -25.83
CA SER A 66 30.56 0.30 -25.21
C SER A 66 31.14 -0.20 -23.88
N THR A 67 32.32 0.31 -23.50
CA THR A 67 33.12 -0.24 -22.39
C THR A 67 32.75 0.38 -21.05
N ASN A 68 32.38 1.67 -21.03
CA ASN A 68 32.19 2.46 -19.80
C ASN A 68 30.85 3.20 -19.85
N GLY A 69 29.92 2.91 -18.93
CA GLY A 69 28.65 3.64 -18.86
C GLY A 69 27.88 3.50 -17.54
N ALA A 70 27.13 4.55 -17.26
CA ALA A 70 26.28 4.73 -16.11
C ALA A 70 24.93 4.03 -16.32
N LEU A 71 24.39 3.46 -15.23
CA LEU A 71 23.01 3.05 -15.18
C LEU A 71 22.12 4.29 -15.22
N GLN A 72 21.11 4.28 -16.09
CA GLN A 72 20.08 5.31 -16.14
C GLN A 72 18.70 4.67 -16.07
N TYR A 73 17.89 5.15 -15.13
CA TYR A 73 16.53 4.66 -14.90
C TYR A 73 15.50 5.75 -15.21
N ASP A 74 14.41 5.33 -15.84
CA ASP A 74 13.27 6.14 -16.31
C ASP A 74 13.70 7.41 -17.09
N ALA A 75 14.82 7.30 -17.82
CA ALA A 75 15.37 8.32 -18.71
C ALA A 75 14.36 8.84 -19.73
N LYS A 76 14.12 10.16 -19.82
CA LYS A 76 13.18 10.79 -20.77
C LYS A 76 13.18 10.11 -22.15
N SER A 77 12.16 9.30 -22.43
CA SER A 77 11.97 8.64 -23.72
C SER A 77 10.52 8.77 -24.18
N PRO A 78 10.26 8.83 -25.50
CA PRO A 78 8.90 8.80 -26.02
C PRO A 78 8.14 7.60 -25.47
N GLY A 79 6.93 7.82 -24.93
CA GLY A 79 6.09 6.75 -24.38
C GLY A 79 6.31 6.39 -22.91
N GLN A 80 7.09 7.17 -22.15
CA GLN A 80 7.11 7.05 -20.70
C GLN A 80 5.85 7.61 -20.05
N TYR A 81 5.27 6.83 -19.14
CA TYR A 81 4.14 7.24 -18.33
C TYR A 81 4.04 6.36 -17.08
N LEU A 82 3.36 6.89 -16.07
CA LEU A 82 2.87 6.16 -14.90
C LEU A 82 1.45 6.65 -14.64
N ARG A 83 0.52 5.73 -14.60
CA ARG A 83 -0.86 6.04 -14.27
C ARG A 83 -1.54 4.87 -13.59
N VAL A 84 -2.59 5.16 -12.83
CA VAL A 84 -3.44 4.15 -12.22
C VAL A 84 -4.80 4.15 -12.93
N ALA A 85 -5.21 3.00 -13.45
CA ALA A 85 -6.54 2.78 -13.99
C ALA A 85 -7.50 2.29 -12.90
N GLY A 86 -8.80 2.54 -13.09
CA GLY A 86 -9.86 2.16 -12.13
C GLY A 86 -10.09 3.18 -11.02
N THR A 87 -9.45 4.36 -11.10
CA THR A 87 -9.66 5.47 -10.16
C THR A 87 -11.01 6.16 -10.42
N GLN A 88 -11.46 7.00 -9.50
CA GLN A 88 -12.61 7.89 -9.67
C GLN A 88 -12.33 9.26 -9.04
N PRO A 89 -13.06 10.32 -9.40
CA PRO A 89 -12.92 11.64 -8.76
C PRO A 89 -12.92 11.55 -7.23
N GLY A 90 -11.87 12.08 -6.61
CA GLY A 90 -11.71 12.09 -5.15
C GLY A 90 -10.94 10.92 -4.56
N ASP A 91 -10.57 9.89 -5.33
CA ASP A 91 -9.61 8.90 -4.83
C ASP A 91 -8.25 9.57 -4.56
N VAL A 92 -7.64 9.18 -3.44
CA VAL A 92 -6.32 9.69 -3.04
C VAL A 92 -5.27 8.62 -3.35
N LEU A 93 -4.26 9.01 -4.12
CA LEU A 93 -3.09 8.19 -4.40
C LEU A 93 -1.97 8.59 -3.42
N SER A 94 -1.47 7.62 -2.68
CA SER A 94 -0.42 7.81 -1.67
C SER A 94 0.58 6.66 -1.71
N ASN A 95 1.65 6.76 -0.89
CA ASN A 95 2.73 5.76 -0.83
C ASN A 95 3.24 5.38 -2.24
N ILE A 96 3.46 6.40 -3.07
CA ILE A 96 3.91 6.23 -4.44
C ILE A 96 5.43 6.07 -4.41
N TYR A 97 5.94 4.92 -4.86
CA TYR A 97 7.37 4.69 -4.95
C TYR A 97 7.74 3.76 -6.10
N TYR A 98 8.99 3.92 -6.54
CA TYR A 98 9.64 3.15 -7.57
C TYR A 98 10.81 2.39 -6.94
N GLU A 99 10.94 1.11 -7.26
CA GLU A 99 12.07 0.30 -6.84
C GLU A 99 12.87 -0.25 -8.02
N VAL A 100 14.18 -0.30 -7.83
CA VAL A 100 15.12 -0.98 -8.70
C VAL A 100 15.85 -2.04 -7.89
N LEU A 101 15.90 -3.25 -8.43
CA LEU A 101 16.63 -4.37 -7.85
C LEU A 101 17.93 -4.56 -8.62
N ILE A 102 19.05 -4.48 -7.91
CA ILE A 102 20.41 -4.60 -8.45
C ILE A 102 21.10 -5.76 -7.73
N SER A 103 21.64 -6.71 -8.50
CA SER A 103 22.20 -7.95 -7.93
C SER A 103 23.34 -7.65 -6.96
N THR A 104 23.42 -8.42 -5.87
CA THR A 104 24.48 -8.27 -4.87
C THR A 104 25.87 -8.65 -5.37
N GLY A 105 25.94 -9.42 -6.47
CA GLY A 105 27.19 -9.80 -7.14
C GLY A 105 27.89 -8.65 -7.86
N TRP A 106 27.22 -7.50 -7.99
CA TRP A 106 27.83 -6.27 -8.47
C TRP A 106 28.13 -5.32 -7.32
N PRO A 107 29.05 -4.35 -7.49
CA PRO A 107 29.19 -3.26 -6.53
C PRO A 107 27.86 -2.54 -6.29
N ALA A 108 27.73 -1.84 -5.17
CA ALA A 108 26.55 -1.03 -4.92
C ALA A 108 26.69 0.31 -5.66
N PRO A 109 25.80 0.66 -6.61
CA PRO A 109 25.83 1.99 -7.21
C PRO A 109 25.36 3.05 -6.22
N THR A 110 25.87 4.25 -6.39
CA THR A 110 25.21 5.48 -5.93
C THR A 110 24.45 6.09 -7.10
N PHE A 111 23.46 6.93 -6.81
CA PHE A 111 22.70 7.65 -7.85
C PHE A 111 22.67 9.14 -7.54
N ALA A 112 22.65 9.93 -8.61
CA ALA A 112 22.37 11.35 -8.56
C ALA A 112 21.19 11.66 -9.50
N PRO A 113 20.34 12.65 -9.14
CA PRO A 113 19.33 13.15 -10.06
C PRO A 113 20.00 13.86 -11.24
N ILE A 114 19.44 13.71 -12.44
CA ILE A 114 19.88 14.44 -13.63
C ILE A 114 19.18 15.81 -13.67
N PRO A 115 19.81 16.90 -14.15
CA PRO A 115 19.12 18.17 -14.38
C PRO A 115 17.80 18.00 -15.15
N GLY A 116 16.76 18.71 -14.73
CA GLY A 116 15.41 18.54 -15.26
C GLY A 116 14.60 17.41 -14.62
N SER A 117 15.16 16.66 -13.67
CA SER A 117 14.38 15.70 -12.89
C SER A 117 13.32 16.40 -12.03
N ASN A 118 12.15 15.80 -11.96
CA ASN A 118 11.06 16.16 -11.08
C ASN A 118 11.51 16.03 -9.62
N THR A 119 11.50 17.16 -8.92
CA THR A 119 11.96 17.29 -7.53
C THR A 119 11.00 16.68 -6.52
N ALA A 120 9.78 16.32 -6.92
CA ALA A 120 8.85 15.57 -6.07
C ALA A 120 9.26 14.11 -5.91
N TRP A 121 10.20 13.60 -6.72
CA TRP A 121 10.80 12.27 -6.53
C TRP A 121 12.13 12.39 -5.79
N SER A 122 12.32 11.56 -4.77
CA SER A 122 13.61 11.45 -4.10
C SER A 122 14.65 10.83 -5.01
N THR A 123 15.93 11.10 -4.77
CA THR A 123 17.01 10.34 -5.40
C THR A 123 16.86 8.84 -5.11
N LEU A 124 17.12 8.00 -6.10
CA LEU A 124 17.13 6.56 -5.96
C LEU A 124 18.23 6.14 -4.95
N ALA A 125 17.84 5.56 -3.81
CA ALA A 125 18.77 5.23 -2.73
C ALA A 125 18.62 3.77 -2.29
N ASN A 126 19.72 3.16 -1.84
CA ASN A 126 19.70 1.81 -1.28
C ASN A 126 18.89 1.82 0.03
N THR A 127 17.93 0.91 0.17
CA THR A 127 17.06 0.79 1.35
C THR A 127 17.73 0.05 2.51
N GLY A 128 18.89 -0.57 2.27
CA GLY A 128 19.53 -1.51 3.21
C GLY A 128 18.90 -2.91 3.21
N THR A 129 17.86 -3.13 2.40
CA THR A 129 17.17 -4.43 2.31
C THR A 129 17.59 -5.21 1.07
N THR A 130 17.41 -6.54 1.14
CA THR A 130 17.64 -7.44 0.01
C THR A 130 16.41 -8.30 -0.27
N THR A 131 16.31 -8.80 -1.50
CA THR A 131 15.23 -9.68 -1.94
C THR A 131 15.79 -10.72 -2.90
N VAL A 132 15.25 -11.95 -2.86
CA VAL A 132 15.66 -13.05 -3.75
C VAL A 132 14.63 -13.19 -4.86
N VAL A 133 15.06 -13.14 -6.11
CA VAL A 133 14.20 -13.39 -7.28
C VAL A 133 14.91 -14.39 -8.18
N ALA A 134 14.23 -15.49 -8.50
CA ALA A 134 14.77 -16.58 -9.34
C ALA A 134 16.17 -17.07 -8.88
N GLY A 135 16.39 -17.16 -7.57
CA GLY A 135 17.66 -17.63 -6.98
C GLY A 135 18.78 -16.58 -6.89
N VAL A 136 18.57 -15.36 -7.40
CA VAL A 136 19.55 -14.26 -7.31
C VAL A 136 19.15 -13.28 -6.21
N THR A 137 20.11 -12.90 -5.36
CA THR A 137 19.92 -11.87 -4.33
C THR A 137 20.13 -10.48 -4.93
N TYR A 138 19.18 -9.58 -4.69
CA TYR A 138 19.20 -8.19 -5.14
C TYR A 138 19.16 -7.23 -3.95
N ARG A 139 19.95 -6.16 -4.02
CA ARG A 139 19.78 -4.96 -3.20
C ARG A 139 18.59 -4.18 -3.73
N VAL A 140 17.76 -3.67 -2.83
CA VAL A 140 16.60 -2.84 -3.18
C VAL A 140 17.00 -1.38 -3.13
N TYR A 141 16.75 -0.68 -4.23
CA TYR A 141 16.88 0.77 -4.32
C TYR A 141 15.49 1.37 -4.46
N ARG A 142 15.21 2.48 -3.78
CA ARG A 142 13.90 3.13 -3.80
C ARG A 142 14.00 4.62 -4.10
N SER A 143 13.08 5.11 -4.92
CA SER A 143 12.73 6.51 -5.06
C SER A 143 11.27 6.70 -4.67
N SER A 144 10.99 7.69 -3.82
CA SER A 144 9.66 7.96 -3.29
C SER A 144 9.13 9.29 -3.83
N TYR A 145 7.85 9.33 -4.18
CA TYR A 145 7.18 10.54 -4.62
C TYR A 145 6.48 11.23 -3.44
N THR A 146 6.69 12.54 -3.29
CA THR A 146 6.16 13.35 -2.19
C THR A 146 5.04 14.30 -2.62
N GLY A 147 4.77 14.40 -3.93
CA GLY A 147 3.68 15.22 -4.42
C GLY A 147 2.31 14.64 -4.07
N THR A 148 1.29 15.49 -4.09
CA THR A 148 -0.11 15.06 -3.93
C THR A 148 -0.69 14.64 -5.28
N VAL A 149 -1.45 13.54 -5.28
CA VAL A 149 -2.17 13.07 -6.48
C VAL A 149 -3.60 12.70 -6.08
N THR A 150 -4.55 13.48 -6.57
CA THR A 150 -5.98 13.19 -6.42
C THR A 150 -6.54 12.82 -7.78
N ALA A 151 -7.26 11.72 -7.83
CA ALA A 151 -7.91 11.27 -9.03
C ALA A 151 -9.02 12.25 -9.44
N THR A 152 -9.09 12.53 -10.75
CA THR A 152 -10.14 13.37 -11.36
C THR A 152 -10.99 12.57 -12.36
N GLY A 153 -10.71 11.28 -12.53
CA GLY A 153 -11.43 10.42 -13.49
C GLY A 153 -11.02 8.96 -13.39
N ALA A 154 -11.40 8.18 -14.41
CA ALA A 154 -11.18 6.73 -14.51
C ALA A 154 -9.70 6.31 -14.58
N THR A 155 -8.82 7.25 -14.90
CA THR A 155 -7.38 7.05 -14.97
C THR A 155 -6.68 8.27 -14.42
N THR A 156 -5.70 8.05 -13.53
CA THR A 156 -4.98 9.13 -12.85
C THR A 156 -3.50 9.04 -13.19
N ASN A 157 -2.96 10.10 -13.81
CA ASN A 157 -1.54 10.17 -14.14
C ASN A 157 -0.72 10.58 -12.91
N ILE A 158 0.47 9.98 -12.80
CA ILE A 158 1.49 10.33 -11.81
C ILE A 158 2.67 10.90 -12.59
N PRO A 159 3.21 12.08 -12.22
CA PRO A 159 4.40 12.64 -12.87
C PRO A 159 5.59 11.68 -12.81
N VAL A 160 6.25 11.41 -13.95
CA VAL A 160 7.31 10.39 -14.07
C VAL A 160 8.70 10.93 -14.39
N ASP A 161 8.87 12.23 -14.54
CA ASP A 161 10.13 12.84 -15.01
C ASP A 161 11.26 12.74 -13.96
N PHE A 162 11.48 11.58 -13.34
CA PHE A 162 12.56 11.33 -12.39
C PHE A 162 13.69 10.58 -13.08
N PHE A 163 14.86 11.19 -13.11
CA PHE A 163 15.99 10.65 -13.86
C PHE A 163 17.16 10.43 -12.90
N PHE A 164 17.60 9.18 -12.78
CA PHE A 164 18.73 8.82 -11.93
C PHE A 164 19.88 8.32 -12.77
N ARG A 165 21.10 8.76 -12.46
CA ARG A 165 22.33 8.27 -13.08
C ARG A 165 23.31 7.79 -12.03
N SER A 166 23.91 6.61 -12.24
CA SER A 166 25.02 6.16 -11.40
C SER A 166 26.35 6.75 -11.91
N PRO A 167 27.10 7.52 -11.12
CA PRO A 167 28.38 8.08 -11.58
C PRO A 167 29.46 7.00 -11.78
N SER A 168 29.37 5.90 -11.02
CA SER A 168 30.22 4.72 -11.08
C SER A 168 29.66 3.64 -10.13
N PRO A 169 30.16 2.40 -10.16
CA PRO A 169 30.97 1.75 -11.21
C PRO A 169 30.15 1.38 -12.46
N TYR A 170 30.77 0.69 -13.42
CA TYR A 170 30.16 0.31 -14.70
C TYR A 170 29.46 -1.06 -14.60
N TYR A 171 28.22 -1.16 -15.11
CA TYR A 171 27.35 -2.34 -14.94
C TYR A 171 26.93 -2.95 -16.29
N SER A 172 27.90 -3.41 -17.09
CA SER A 172 27.61 -4.10 -18.37
C SER A 172 27.08 -5.51 -18.14
N GLY A 173 26.08 -5.95 -18.93
CA GLY A 173 25.52 -7.31 -18.85
C GLY A 173 24.64 -7.57 -17.62
N GLN A 174 24.24 -6.53 -16.89
CA GLN A 174 23.35 -6.66 -15.75
C GLN A 174 21.87 -6.80 -16.20
N THR A 175 21.11 -7.61 -15.47
CA THR A 175 19.63 -7.61 -15.51
C THR A 175 19.08 -6.75 -14.38
N VAL A 176 18.06 -5.95 -14.66
CA VAL A 176 17.34 -5.18 -13.63
C VAL A 176 15.88 -5.60 -13.56
N ILE A 177 15.37 -5.59 -12.34
CA ILE A 177 13.94 -5.71 -12.07
C ILE A 177 13.49 -4.36 -11.55
N THR A 178 12.45 -3.82 -12.16
CA THR A 178 11.85 -2.55 -11.75
C THR A 178 10.44 -2.80 -11.22
N ARG A 179 10.09 -2.11 -10.15
CA ARG A 179 8.79 -2.24 -9.49
C ARG A 179 8.20 -0.86 -9.28
N ARG A 180 6.88 -0.74 -9.40
CA ARG A 180 6.16 0.50 -9.06
C ARG A 180 5.04 0.16 -8.10
N TYR A 181 4.85 1.04 -7.13
CA TYR A 181 3.91 0.89 -6.05
C TYR A 181 3.09 2.16 -5.89
N VAL A 182 1.80 2.00 -5.69
CA VAL A 182 0.85 3.08 -5.39
C VAL A 182 -0.19 2.53 -4.42
N THR A 183 -0.61 3.32 -3.45
CA THR A 183 -1.79 3.01 -2.63
C THR A 183 -2.95 3.91 -3.07
N VAL A 184 -4.10 3.32 -3.41
CA VAL A 184 -5.33 4.05 -3.74
C VAL A 184 -6.34 3.82 -2.62
N ASN A 185 -6.69 4.86 -1.85
CA ASN A 185 -7.61 4.75 -0.70
C ASN A 185 -7.32 3.51 0.19
N SER A 186 -6.07 3.37 0.64
CA SER A 186 -5.59 2.23 1.44
C SER A 186 -5.47 0.89 0.71
N THR A 187 -5.77 0.81 -0.59
CA THR A 187 -5.56 -0.40 -1.41
C THR A 187 -4.19 -0.36 -2.07
N PRO A 188 -3.24 -1.25 -1.72
CA PRO A 188 -1.94 -1.30 -2.36
C PRO A 188 -2.06 -1.90 -3.77
N VAL A 189 -1.42 -1.24 -4.73
CA VAL A 189 -1.32 -1.64 -6.13
C VAL A 189 0.15 -1.70 -6.49
N GLN A 190 0.55 -2.75 -7.19
CA GLN A 190 1.93 -2.95 -7.61
C GLN A 190 2.00 -3.49 -9.03
N VAL A 191 3.07 -3.13 -9.73
CA VAL A 191 3.43 -3.72 -11.02
C VAL A 191 4.92 -4.02 -11.05
N PHE A 192 5.26 -5.15 -11.64
CA PHE A 192 6.63 -5.63 -11.76
C PHE A 192 6.98 -5.77 -13.23
N ARG A 193 8.16 -5.30 -13.60
CA ARG A 193 8.78 -5.66 -14.87
C ARG A 193 9.72 -6.83 -14.63
N ASN A 194 9.54 -7.91 -15.40
CA ASN A 194 10.46 -9.04 -15.40
C ASN A 194 11.91 -8.59 -15.71
N PRO A 195 12.92 -9.36 -15.28
CA PRO A 195 14.32 -9.01 -15.51
C PRO A 195 14.57 -8.69 -16.98
N THR A 196 14.95 -7.46 -17.28
CA THR A 196 15.39 -7.08 -18.63
C THR A 196 16.88 -6.81 -18.63
N PRO A 197 17.63 -7.33 -19.62
CA PRO A 197 18.99 -6.89 -19.85
C PRO A 197 19.03 -5.38 -20.01
N ILE A 198 20.00 -4.75 -19.37
CA ILE A 198 20.29 -3.36 -19.64
C ILE A 198 21.11 -3.31 -20.93
N ASN A 199 20.42 -3.09 -22.05
CA ASN A 199 21.07 -2.97 -23.36
C ASN A 199 21.69 -1.58 -23.53
N ASN A 200 22.80 -1.51 -24.25
CA ASN A 200 23.40 -0.25 -24.69
C ASN A 200 22.46 0.43 -25.70
N THR A 201 21.87 1.58 -25.36
CA THR A 201 20.88 2.27 -26.20
C THR A 201 21.50 3.22 -27.22
N ASN A 202 22.81 3.16 -27.46
CA ASN A 202 23.53 4.15 -28.27
C ASN A 202 23.53 3.87 -29.78
N THR A 203 22.38 3.52 -30.38
CA THR A 203 22.25 3.44 -31.84
C THR A 203 21.51 4.60 -32.49
N THR A 204 20.87 5.51 -31.73
CA THR A 204 20.14 6.65 -32.32
C THR A 204 20.09 7.87 -31.39
N THR A 205 20.52 9.02 -31.95
CA THR A 205 20.36 10.43 -31.52
C THR A 205 19.62 10.71 -30.20
N TYR A 206 20.35 11.30 -29.26
CA TYR A 206 19.85 11.76 -27.96
C TYR A 206 19.00 13.04 -28.05
N PRO A 207 17.94 13.20 -27.24
CA PRO A 207 17.56 14.52 -26.77
C PRO A 207 18.63 14.99 -25.78
N THR A 208 19.34 16.07 -26.15
CA THR A 208 20.16 16.84 -25.21
C THR A 208 19.29 17.45 -24.11
N PRO A 209 19.87 17.72 -22.91
CA PRO A 209 19.19 18.48 -21.85
C PRO A 209 18.58 19.78 -22.35
#